data_AF-A0AAE4H625-F1
#
_entry.id   AF-A0AAE4H625-F1
#
_cell.length_a   1.000
_cell.length_b   1.000
_cell.length_c   1.000
_cell.angle_alpha   90.00
_cell.angle_beta   90.00
_cell.angle_gamma   90.00
#
_symmetry.space_group_name_H-M   'P 1'
#
loop_
_entity.id
_entity.type
_entity.pdbx_description
1 polymer ?
#
loop_
_entity_poly.entity_id
_entity_poly.type
_entity_poly.pdbx_seq_one_letter_code
_entity_poly.pdbx_strand_id
1 'polypeptide(L)'
;MKPTHVHRQHGGPAARIGTAQGEAHHAGQTLVIFLDMGMDPPATDYIEISLWESEWQKIPSNACPVCHGSGHDQIKKRKDRPCGGCYGLGRVKEGGETPKGEWEVAEVAGRIIAELKEDKVGVERRLVQVMQAPGVAEALETERARRQQAASDAQAEQERKWRDGRGHGPGGARYTGD
;
A
#
# COMPACT_ATOMS: atom_id res chain seq x y z
N MET A 1 -20.29 -5.52 15.62
CA MET A 1 -19.54 -6.24 14.56
C MET A 1 -18.04 -6.05 14.81
N LYS A 2 -17.16 -7.01 14.48
CA LYS A 2 -15.70 -6.84 14.60
C LYS A 2 -15.11 -6.44 13.23
N PRO A 3 -14.08 -5.57 13.17
CA PRO A 3 -13.38 -5.27 11.92
C PRO A 3 -12.81 -6.55 11.30
N THR A 4 -12.94 -6.68 9.98
CA THR A 4 -12.34 -7.79 9.22
C THR A 4 -11.23 -7.30 8.30
N HIS A 5 -11.23 -6.02 7.95
CA HIS A 5 -10.27 -5.40 7.05
C HIS A 5 -9.82 -4.04 7.58
N VAL A 6 -8.67 -3.59 7.10
CA VAL A 6 -8.13 -2.25 7.36
C VAL A 6 -7.68 -1.62 6.05
N HIS A 7 -7.93 -0.33 5.88
CA HIS A 7 -7.53 0.39 4.68
C HIS A 7 -6.01 0.53 4.64
N ARG A 8 -5.37 0.17 3.53
CA ARG A 8 -3.90 0.12 3.39
C ARG A 8 -3.25 1.49 3.59
N GLN A 9 -3.82 2.54 3.00
CA GLN A 9 -3.24 3.89 3.08
C GLN A 9 -3.55 4.64 4.38
N HIS A 10 -4.77 4.54 4.89
CA HIS A 10 -5.24 5.40 5.99
C HIS A 10 -5.48 4.67 7.31
N GLY A 11 -5.50 3.34 7.32
CA GLY A 11 -5.65 2.54 8.55
C GLY A 11 -7.07 2.47 9.11
N GLY A 12 -8.08 2.99 8.40
CA GLY A 12 -9.48 2.92 8.81
C GLY A 12 -9.96 1.46 8.90
N PRO A 13 -10.66 1.05 9.97
CA PRO A 13 -11.20 -0.31 10.08
C PRO A 13 -12.53 -0.45 9.33
N ALA A 14 -12.72 -1.59 8.68
CA ALA A 14 -14.00 -1.94 8.06
C ALA A 14 -14.36 -3.41 8.31
N ALA A 15 -15.65 -3.70 8.27
CA ALA A 15 -16.16 -5.06 8.32
C ALA A 15 -16.86 -5.40 7.00
N ARG A 16 -16.25 -6.26 6.18
CA ARG A 16 -16.93 -6.85 5.01
C ARG A 16 -18.15 -7.63 5.49
N ILE A 17 -19.33 -7.23 5.02
CA ILE A 17 -20.63 -7.85 5.33
C ILE A 17 -20.94 -8.94 4.31
N GLY A 18 -20.71 -8.67 3.02
CA GLY A 18 -21.05 -9.60 1.95
C GLY A 18 -20.65 -9.09 0.57
N THR A 19 -21.24 -9.70 -0.46
CA THR A 19 -21.09 -9.28 -1.86
C THR A 19 -22.43 -9.29 -2.56
N ALA A 20 -22.61 -8.39 -3.51
CA ALA A 20 -23.79 -8.31 -4.37
C ALA A 20 -23.39 -8.12 -5.83
N GLN A 21 -24.28 -8.45 -6.76
CA GLN A 21 -24.13 -8.07 -8.15
C GLN A 21 -24.60 -6.63 -8.32
N GLY A 22 -23.82 -5.83 -9.05
CA GLY A 22 -24.16 -4.45 -9.32
C GLY A 22 -25.32 -4.33 -10.31
N GLU A 23 -26.09 -3.25 -10.16
CA GLU A 23 -27.20 -2.89 -11.03
C GLU A 23 -26.93 -1.54 -11.71
N ALA A 24 -27.68 -1.23 -12.78
CA ALA A 24 -27.57 0.01 -13.55
C ALA A 24 -26.12 0.32 -13.97
N HIS A 25 -25.53 1.40 -13.43
CA HIS A 25 -24.16 1.82 -13.77
C HIS A 25 -23.08 0.83 -13.29
N HIS A 26 -23.42 -0.12 -12.42
CA HIS A 26 -22.55 -1.19 -11.94
C HIS A 26 -22.91 -2.57 -12.52
N ALA A 27 -23.74 -2.62 -13.58
CA ALA A 27 -24.14 -3.89 -14.19
C ALA A 27 -22.92 -4.72 -14.65
N GLY A 28 -22.88 -5.99 -14.23
CA GLY A 28 -21.78 -6.91 -14.52
C GLY A 28 -20.58 -6.80 -13.56
N GLN A 29 -20.60 -5.86 -12.62
CA GLN A 29 -19.58 -5.75 -11.57
C GLN A 29 -20.03 -6.48 -10.30
N THR A 30 -19.07 -7.09 -9.59
CA THR A 30 -19.31 -7.61 -8.24
C THR A 30 -18.94 -6.54 -7.22
N LEU A 31 -19.88 -6.19 -6.35
CA LEU A 31 -19.72 -5.20 -5.30
C LEU A 31 -19.46 -5.89 -3.96
N VAL A 32 -18.56 -5.32 -3.16
CA VAL A 32 -18.35 -5.66 -1.76
C VAL A 32 -19.17 -4.70 -0.91
N ILE A 33 -20.04 -5.25 -0.07
CA ILE A 33 -20.79 -4.48 0.93
C ILE A 33 -20.00 -4.55 2.23
N PHE A 34 -19.71 -3.40 2.82
CA PHE A 34 -18.95 -3.31 4.06
C PHE A 34 -19.52 -2.26 5.00
N LEU A 35 -19.25 -2.43 6.29
CA LEU A 35 -19.48 -1.44 7.32
C LEU A 35 -18.17 -0.66 7.52
N ASP A 36 -18.16 0.62 7.19
CA ASP A 36 -17.08 1.53 7.57
C ASP A 36 -17.19 1.83 9.06
N MET A 37 -16.22 1.34 9.82
CA MET A 37 -16.15 1.51 11.27
C MET A 37 -15.24 2.68 11.68
N GLY A 38 -14.64 3.39 10.72
CA GLY A 38 -13.89 4.62 10.96
C GLY A 38 -14.79 5.86 11.13
N MET A 39 -16.05 5.76 10.73
CA MET A 39 -17.07 6.80 10.86
C MET A 39 -17.85 6.67 12.18
N ASP A 40 -18.32 7.80 12.71
CA ASP A 40 -19.20 7.84 13.89
C ASP A 40 -20.50 8.61 13.54
N PRO A 41 -21.64 7.92 13.38
CA PRO A 41 -21.84 6.47 13.52
C PRO A 41 -21.25 5.64 12.35
N PRO A 42 -20.98 4.33 12.53
CA PRO A 42 -20.56 3.45 11.45
C PRO A 42 -21.58 3.43 10.30
N ALA A 43 -21.10 3.46 9.06
CA ALA A 43 -21.93 3.55 7.86
C ALA A 43 -21.74 2.32 6.96
N THR A 44 -22.84 1.82 6.38
CA THR A 44 -22.76 0.77 5.36
C THR A 44 -22.47 1.42 4.01
N ASP A 45 -21.47 0.91 3.31
CA ASP A 45 -21.08 1.37 1.99
C ASP A 45 -20.80 0.17 1.06
N TYR A 46 -20.64 0.44 -0.23
CA TYR A 46 -20.32 -0.55 -1.24
C TYR A 46 -19.25 -0.05 -2.21
N ILE A 47 -18.42 -0.97 -2.67
CA ILE A 47 -17.35 -0.67 -3.63
C ILE A 47 -17.11 -1.88 -4.53
N GLU A 48 -16.56 -1.66 -5.72
CA GLU A 48 -16.18 -2.77 -6.60
C GLU A 48 -15.17 -3.70 -5.92
N ILE A 49 -15.31 -5.01 -6.11
CA ILE A 49 -14.44 -6.01 -5.49
C ILE A 49 -12.96 -5.84 -5.85
N SER A 50 -12.65 -5.44 -7.08
CA SER A 50 -11.29 -5.18 -7.54
C SER A 50 -10.65 -4.03 -6.76
N LEU A 51 -11.40 -2.95 -6.56
CA LEU A 51 -10.97 -1.79 -5.78
C LEU A 51 -10.83 -2.14 -4.31
N TRP A 52 -11.79 -2.87 -3.73
CA TRP A 52 -11.71 -3.39 -2.36
C TRP A 52 -10.41 -4.17 -2.12
N GLU A 53 -10.08 -5.14 -2.98
CA GLU A 53 -8.89 -5.96 -2.82
C GLU A 53 -7.57 -5.16 -2.94
N SER A 54 -7.59 -4.08 -3.71
CA SER A 54 -6.45 -3.18 -3.89
C SER A 54 -6.25 -2.21 -2.74
N GLU A 55 -7.33 -1.72 -2.11
CA GLU A 55 -7.29 -0.67 -1.09
C GLU A 55 -7.34 -1.21 0.34
N TRP A 56 -7.96 -2.38 0.52
CA TRP A 56 -8.15 -3.00 1.81
C TRP A 56 -7.29 -4.24 1.97
N GLN A 57 -6.89 -4.50 3.20
CA GLN A 57 -6.21 -5.74 3.56
C GLN A 57 -6.99 -6.42 4.69
N LYS A 58 -7.13 -7.75 4.59
CA LYS A 58 -7.71 -8.54 5.66
C LYS A 58 -6.84 -8.41 6.91
N ILE A 59 -7.48 -8.22 8.06
CA ILE A 59 -6.78 -8.14 9.35
C ILE A 59 -6.28 -9.55 9.70
N PRO A 60 -4.95 -9.76 9.87
CA PRO A 60 -4.41 -11.03 10.32
C PRO A 60 -4.95 -11.45 11.69
N SER A 61 -5.04 -12.75 11.97
CA SER A 61 -5.51 -13.26 13.27
C SER A 61 -4.59 -12.87 14.44
N ASN A 62 -3.29 -12.69 14.16
CA ASN A 62 -2.29 -12.21 15.11
C ASN A 62 -2.12 -10.68 15.09
N ALA A 63 -3.00 -9.94 14.41
CA ALA A 63 -2.96 -8.49 14.43
C ALA A 63 -3.39 -7.96 15.79
N CYS A 64 -2.75 -6.89 16.24
CA CYS A 64 -3.11 -6.22 17.48
C CYS A 64 -4.58 -5.75 17.42
N PRO A 65 -5.43 -6.10 18.39
CA PRO A 65 -6.84 -5.72 18.38
C PRO A 65 -7.06 -4.21 18.55
N VAL A 66 -6.04 -3.48 19.02
CA VAL A 66 -6.09 -2.02 19.25
C VAL A 66 -5.78 -1.25 17.96
N CYS A 67 -4.75 -1.64 17.22
CA CYS A 67 -4.29 -0.90 16.03
C CYS A 67 -4.51 -1.65 14.71
N HIS A 68 -5.13 -2.84 14.77
CA HIS A 68 -5.49 -3.69 13.64
C HIS A 68 -4.33 -3.99 12.68
N GLY A 69 -3.12 -4.13 13.20
CA GLY A 69 -1.94 -4.44 12.39
C GLY A 69 -1.07 -3.24 12.02
N SER A 70 -1.55 -2.01 12.23
CA SER A 70 -0.84 -0.79 11.79
C SER A 70 0.40 -0.45 12.62
N GLY A 71 0.48 -0.93 13.86
CA GLY A 71 1.58 -0.60 14.79
C GLY A 71 1.51 0.80 15.40
N HIS A 72 0.55 1.64 15.01
CA HIS A 72 0.45 3.02 15.48
C HIS A 72 -0.81 3.25 16.34
N ASP A 73 -0.80 4.28 17.19
CA ASP A 73 -1.94 4.62 18.05
C ASP A 73 -3.12 5.19 17.24
N GLN A 74 -4.07 4.31 16.91
CA GLN A 74 -5.31 4.65 16.21
C GLN A 74 -6.34 5.31 17.14
N ILE A 75 -6.30 5.02 18.45
CA ILE A 75 -7.29 5.54 19.42
C ILE A 75 -7.11 7.05 19.57
N LYS A 76 -5.86 7.50 19.73
CA LYS A 76 -5.54 8.93 19.87
C LYS A 76 -5.32 9.63 18.53
N LYS A 77 -5.49 8.92 17.41
CA LYS A 77 -5.21 9.40 16.04
C LYS A 77 -3.78 9.95 15.88
N ARG A 78 -2.81 9.40 16.62
CA ARG A 78 -1.41 9.84 16.63
C ARG A 78 -0.55 8.85 15.85
N LYS A 79 -0.37 9.12 14.56
CA LYS A 79 0.42 8.29 13.65
C LYS A 79 1.92 8.31 13.96
N ASP A 80 2.41 9.25 14.76
CA ASP A 80 3.81 9.34 15.20
C ASP A 80 4.11 8.44 16.41
N ARG A 81 3.09 7.86 17.04
CA ARG A 81 3.25 7.09 18.29
C ARG A 81 3.02 5.60 18.06
N PRO A 82 3.86 4.73 18.64
CA PRO A 82 3.61 3.31 18.61
C PRO A 82 2.32 2.99 19.37
N CYS A 83 1.57 2.02 18.87
CA CYS A 83 0.42 1.49 19.57
C CYS A 83 0.86 0.90 20.92
N GLY A 84 0.29 1.39 22.02
CA GLY A 84 0.60 0.87 23.36
C GLY A 84 0.21 -0.59 23.57
N GLY A 85 -0.78 -1.10 22.83
CA GLY A 85 -1.22 -2.51 22.93
C GLY A 85 -0.27 -3.52 22.30
N CYS A 86 0.60 -3.11 21.38
CA CYS A 86 1.58 -4.01 20.75
C CYS A 86 2.99 -3.43 20.72
N TYR A 87 3.23 -2.35 21.47
CA TYR A 87 4.50 -1.64 21.51
C TYR A 87 5.09 -1.32 20.12
N GLY A 88 4.22 -0.99 19.17
CA GLY A 88 4.64 -0.67 17.80
C GLY A 88 4.71 -1.85 16.83
N LEU A 89 4.65 -3.11 17.29
CA LEU A 89 4.86 -4.28 16.43
C LEU A 89 3.71 -4.54 15.44
N GLY A 90 2.53 -3.96 15.69
CA GLY A 90 1.31 -4.26 14.92
C GLY A 90 0.75 -5.67 15.12
N ARG A 91 1.53 -6.59 15.69
CA ARG A 91 1.15 -7.97 15.99
C ARG A 91 1.14 -8.22 17.50
N VAL A 92 0.47 -9.29 17.89
CA VAL A 92 0.30 -9.72 19.29
C VAL A 92 0.57 -11.22 19.42
N LYS A 93 0.43 -11.78 20.63
CA LYS A 93 0.64 -13.21 20.88
C LYS A 93 -0.37 -14.07 20.11
N GLU A 94 -0.09 -15.35 20.03
CA GLU A 94 -1.09 -16.32 19.57
C GLU A 94 -2.34 -16.24 20.46
N GLY A 95 -3.53 -16.25 19.85
CA GLY A 95 -4.78 -16.01 20.56
C GLY A 95 -5.21 -14.53 20.66
N GLY A 96 -4.39 -13.58 20.20
CA GLY A 96 -4.77 -12.16 20.10
C GLY A 96 -4.51 -11.33 21.36
N GLU A 97 -3.84 -11.89 22.36
CA GLU A 97 -3.48 -11.19 23.60
C GLU A 97 -2.31 -10.23 23.42
N THR A 98 -2.47 -9.00 23.90
CA THR A 98 -1.40 -8.00 23.93
C THR A 98 -0.24 -8.45 24.82
N PRO A 99 1.02 -8.29 24.39
CA PRO A 99 2.17 -8.58 25.24
C PRO A 99 2.14 -7.73 26.51
N LYS A 100 2.47 -8.33 27.66
CA LYS A 100 2.40 -7.69 28.99
C LYS A 100 3.72 -7.04 29.43
N GLY A 101 4.82 -7.38 28.78
CA GLY A 101 6.15 -6.86 29.12
C GLY A 101 7.19 -7.19 28.06
N GLU A 102 8.42 -6.74 28.28
CA GLU A 102 9.51 -6.75 27.31
C GLU A 102 9.85 -8.13 26.76
N TRP A 103 9.82 -9.17 27.60
CA TRP A 103 10.08 -10.55 27.17
C TRP A 103 9.02 -11.06 26.19
N GLU A 104 7.74 -10.83 26.47
CA GLU A 104 6.66 -11.22 25.55
C GLU A 104 6.70 -10.40 24.25
N VAL A 105 7.13 -9.13 24.31
CA VAL A 105 7.37 -8.30 23.12
C VAL A 105 8.49 -8.91 22.27
N ALA A 106 9.59 -9.32 22.91
CA ALA A 106 10.72 -9.95 22.22
C ALA A 106 10.34 -11.27 21.55
N GLU A 107 9.50 -12.10 22.20
CA GLU A 107 8.95 -13.32 21.61
C GLU A 107 8.10 -13.03 20.37
N VAL A 108 7.17 -12.08 20.46
CA VAL A 108 6.34 -11.66 19.32
C VAL A 108 7.21 -11.13 18.18
N ALA A 109 8.19 -10.28 18.48
CA ALA A 109 9.13 -9.75 17.49
C ALA A 109 9.97 -10.87 16.84
N GLY A 110 10.45 -11.83 17.62
CA GLY A 110 11.19 -12.99 17.13
C GLY A 110 10.40 -13.80 16.11
N ARG A 111 9.11 -14.04 16.38
CA ARG A 111 8.21 -14.72 15.44
C ARG A 111 8.01 -13.92 14.16
N ILE A 112 7.74 -12.61 14.25
CA ILE A 112 7.60 -11.73 13.07
C ILE A 112 8.86 -11.78 12.21
N ILE A 113 10.05 -11.74 12.83
CA ILE A 113 11.32 -11.80 12.12
C ILE A 113 11.49 -13.15 11.41
N ALA A 114 11.08 -14.25 12.05
CA ALA A 114 11.13 -15.57 11.44
C ALA A 114 10.21 -15.67 10.21
N GLU A 115 8.95 -15.21 10.34
CA GLU A 115 7.99 -15.13 9.23
C GLU A 115 8.54 -14.29 8.05
N LEU A 116 9.08 -13.10 8.34
CA LEU A 116 9.65 -12.21 7.32
C LEU A 116 10.87 -12.83 6.61
N LYS A 117 11.69 -13.61 7.32
CA LYS A 117 12.82 -14.33 6.72
C LYS A 117 12.35 -15.40 5.75
N GLU A 118 11.32 -16.15 6.11
CA GLU A 118 10.72 -17.17 5.24
C GLU A 118 10.09 -16.52 3.99
N ASP A 119 9.31 -15.46 4.18
CA ASP A 119 8.71 -14.70 3.09
C ASP A 119 9.77 -14.16 2.12
N LYS A 120 10.87 -13.61 2.65
CA LYS A 120 11.98 -13.12 1.85
C LYS A 120 12.57 -14.23 0.98
N VAL A 121 12.86 -15.40 1.55
CA VAL A 121 13.37 -16.54 0.79
C VAL A 121 12.38 -16.98 -0.29
N GLY A 122 11.08 -16.98 0.02
CA GLY A 122 10.02 -17.28 -0.95
C GLY A 122 9.96 -16.29 -2.11
N VAL A 123 10.06 -14.98 -1.82
CA VAL A 123 10.13 -13.91 -2.84
C VAL A 123 11.37 -14.05 -3.69
N GLU A 124 12.55 -14.27 -3.10
CA GLU A 124 13.80 -14.45 -3.84
C GLU A 124 13.72 -15.64 -4.80
N ARG A 125 13.16 -16.78 -4.35
CA ARG A 125 12.95 -17.95 -5.21
C ARG A 125 12.02 -17.66 -6.38
N ARG A 126 10.90 -16.98 -6.14
CA ARG A 126 9.95 -16.57 -7.20
C ARG A 126 10.60 -15.60 -8.19
N LEU A 127 11.40 -14.66 -7.71
CA LEU A 127 12.13 -13.72 -8.56
C LEU A 127 13.10 -14.46 -9.49
N VAL A 128 13.86 -15.41 -8.97
CA VAL A 128 14.76 -16.25 -9.80
C VAL A 128 13.96 -16.98 -10.89
N GLN A 129 12.82 -17.58 -10.54
CA GLN A 129 11.97 -18.28 -11.51
C GLN A 129 11.45 -17.34 -12.61
N VAL A 130 11.00 -16.14 -12.25
CA VAL A 130 10.54 -15.14 -13.22
C VAL A 130 11.68 -14.68 -14.12
N MET A 131 12.86 -14.42 -13.56
CA MET A 131 14.03 -14.00 -14.34
C MET A 131 14.54 -15.08 -15.30
N GLN A 132 14.27 -16.36 -15.01
CA GLN A 132 14.60 -17.49 -15.87
C GLN A 132 13.50 -17.82 -16.90
N ALA A 133 12.33 -17.17 -16.83
CA ALA A 133 11.27 -17.42 -17.78
C ALA A 133 11.67 -16.91 -19.18
N PRO A 134 11.43 -17.71 -20.25
CA PRO A 134 11.74 -17.30 -21.61
C PRO A 134 11.10 -15.94 -21.98
N GLY A 135 11.87 -15.08 -22.63
CA GLY A 135 11.41 -13.76 -23.08
C GLY A 135 11.39 -12.66 -22.00
N VAL A 136 11.55 -12.97 -20.71
CA VAL A 136 11.56 -11.94 -19.65
C VAL A 136 12.77 -11.01 -19.78
N ALA A 137 13.97 -11.55 -20.07
CA ALA A 137 15.16 -10.73 -20.27
C ALA A 137 15.00 -9.76 -21.45
N GLU A 138 14.46 -10.23 -22.57
CA GLU A 138 14.22 -9.41 -23.77
C GLU A 138 13.14 -8.35 -23.53
N ALA A 139 12.05 -8.71 -22.83
CA ALA A 139 11.01 -7.76 -22.43
C ALA A 139 11.56 -6.66 -21.51
N LEU A 140 12.44 -7.00 -20.56
CA LEU A 140 13.09 -6.04 -19.68
C LEU A 140 14.02 -5.07 -20.44
N GLU A 141 14.81 -5.57 -21.37
CA GLU A 141 15.67 -4.73 -22.22
C GLU A 141 14.86 -3.83 -23.15
N THR A 142 13.78 -4.35 -23.74
CA THR A 142 12.84 -3.55 -24.54
C THR A 142 12.23 -2.42 -23.72
N GLU A 143 11.78 -2.70 -22.50
CA GLU A 143 11.22 -1.68 -21.61
C GLU A 143 12.28 -0.65 -21.16
N ARG A 144 13.53 -1.08 -20.90
CA ARG A 144 14.63 -0.17 -20.59
C ARG A 144 14.93 0.77 -21.76
N ALA A 145 15.04 0.23 -22.97
CA ALA A 145 15.26 1.02 -24.18
C ALA A 145 14.12 2.04 -24.40
N ARG A 146 12.86 1.61 -24.23
CA ARG A 146 11.68 2.48 -24.31
C ARG A 146 11.76 3.66 -23.33
N ARG A 147 12.16 3.41 -22.08
CA ARG A 147 12.31 4.47 -21.07
C ARG A 147 13.45 5.43 -21.37
N GLN A 148 14.58 4.92 -21.85
CA GLN A 148 15.70 5.76 -22.26
C GLN A 148 15.33 6.66 -23.44
N GLN A 149 14.63 6.12 -24.44
CA GLN A 149 14.13 6.90 -25.56
C GLN A 149 13.14 7.98 -25.08
N ALA A 150 12.17 7.62 -24.24
CA ALA A 150 11.22 8.59 -23.70
C ALA A 150 11.90 9.72 -22.89
N ALA A 151 12.95 9.41 -22.14
CA ALA A 151 13.73 10.41 -21.41
C ALA A 151 14.51 11.33 -22.37
N SER A 152 15.13 10.77 -23.41
CA SER A 152 15.82 11.52 -24.46
C SER A 152 14.86 12.43 -25.22
N ASP A 153 13.69 11.92 -25.60
CA ASP A 153 12.66 12.68 -26.31
C ASP A 153 12.13 13.83 -25.47
N ALA A 154 11.92 13.61 -24.17
CA ALA A 154 11.50 14.66 -23.23
C ALA A 154 12.57 15.75 -23.09
N GLN A 155 13.85 15.39 -23.02
CA GLN A 155 14.96 16.37 -23.01
C GLN A 155 15.02 17.17 -24.32
N ALA A 156 14.91 16.49 -25.47
CA ALA A 156 14.91 17.15 -26.77
C ALA A 156 13.70 18.09 -26.95
N GLU A 157 12.53 17.71 -26.44
CA GLU A 157 11.34 18.57 -26.44
C GLU A 157 11.52 19.79 -25.54
N GLN A 158 12.13 19.61 -24.36
CA GLN A 158 12.44 20.70 -23.45
C GLN A 158 13.44 21.69 -24.07
N GLU A 159 14.49 21.18 -24.74
CA GLU A 159 15.46 22.02 -25.44
C GLU A 159 14.80 22.80 -26.59
N ARG A 160 13.97 22.15 -27.41
CA ARG A 160 13.19 22.83 -28.47
C ARG A 160 12.31 23.93 -27.90
N LYS A 161 11.54 23.65 -26.85
CA LYS A 161 10.71 24.66 -26.17
C LYS A 161 11.53 25.83 -25.63
N TRP A 162 12.72 25.57 -25.10
CA TRP A 162 13.64 26.61 -24.66
C TRP A 162 14.20 27.43 -25.84
N ARG A 163 14.56 26.77 -26.96
CA ARG A 163 15.06 27.41 -28.19
C ARG A 163 14.00 28.18 -28.96
N ASP A 164 12.73 27.80 -28.87
CA ASP A 164 11.62 28.45 -29.57
C ASP A 164 10.88 29.47 -28.67
N GLY A 165 11.11 29.42 -27.35
CA GLY A 165 10.52 30.34 -26.38
C GLY A 165 11.10 31.75 -26.42
N ARG A 166 10.28 32.76 -26.11
CA ARG A 166 10.77 34.09 -25.72
C ARG A 166 11.41 33.95 -24.33
N GLY A 167 12.69 34.30 -24.20
CA GLY A 167 13.45 34.08 -22.95
C GLY A 167 12.74 34.64 -21.71
N HIS A 168 13.02 34.06 -20.54
CA HIS A 168 12.45 34.47 -19.25
C HIS A 168 13.30 35.54 -18.52
N GLY A 169 14.06 36.35 -19.25
CA GLY A 169 14.78 37.51 -18.71
C GLY A 169 13.98 38.81 -18.80
N PRO A 170 14.38 39.86 -18.04
CA PRO A 170 13.78 41.19 -18.15
C PRO A 170 13.78 41.68 -19.61
N GLY A 171 12.61 42.08 -20.12
CA GLY A 171 12.45 42.51 -21.52
C GLY A 171 12.40 41.38 -22.56
N GLY A 172 12.27 40.11 -22.17
CA GLY A 172 12.22 38.96 -23.08
C GLY A 172 13.59 38.44 -23.53
N ALA A 173 14.67 38.95 -22.94
CA ALA A 173 16.03 38.49 -23.18
C ALA A 173 16.24 37.05 -22.66
N ARG A 174 17.11 36.30 -23.31
CA ARG A 174 17.56 34.99 -22.83
C ARG A 174 18.72 35.19 -21.87
N TYR A 175 18.66 34.58 -20.69
CA TYR A 175 19.84 34.41 -19.84
C TYR A 175 20.71 33.33 -20.50
N THR A 176 21.72 33.74 -21.27
CA THR A 176 22.89 32.90 -21.56
C THR A 176 23.92 33.20 -20.47
N GLY A 177 24.39 32.17 -19.77
CA GLY A 177 25.30 32.31 -18.64
C GLY A 177 26.74 32.53 -19.10
N ASP A 178 26.95 33.58 -19.90
CA ASP A 178 28.25 34.03 -20.40
C ASP A 178 28.84 35.11 -19.49
#